data_AF-A0A7G9YM58-F1
#
_entry.id   AF-A0A7G9YM58-F1
#
_cell.length_a   1.000
_cell.length_b   1.000
_cell.length_c   1.000
_cell.angle_alpha   90.00
_cell.angle_beta   90.00
_cell.angle_gamma   90.00
#
_symmetry.space_group_name_H-M   'P 1'
#
loop_
_entity.id
_entity.type
_entity.pdbx_description
1 polymer ?
#
loop_
_entity_poly.entity_id
_entity_poly.type
_entity_poly.pdbx_seq_one_letter_code
_entity_poly.pdbx_strand_id
1 'polypeptide(L)'
;MKPEIGIVIHGPEIIDSGGAHHVLDVLSEHYEVTAVLGGTMGRAAVLDAFLEDRIDISRNVRPSEAIDSLSWTDVVILLNRGKSLDSGIEFGKVVTARAKEIPIVQIEDPMGGGVAIPWNDAIYWAELIGDLLGLPVWLPPRPDAARLVHTTPETPELTRRRISNVLLGETIRIGGIVVGTAISENIEIIADCGRIVEIAGARMKEHGIEKIGRIDLKGAIIRTGSIRRTQHTPRIGAIEEKSGGMRVVLIDHNAEAAFELASGADLAITVGDDTTAIAGDILYRLGIPIIGITDMDSDHVLSDASILPGSVVLQLEPGNDDLVGNAVRELIFDGENYVNVASQSIESIRVQVIEIAGTRLIDVVRW
;
A
#
# COMPACT_ATOMS: atom_id res chain seq x y z
N MET A 1 10.06 35.64 -7.34
CA MET A 1 10.25 34.17 -7.37
C MET A 1 8.90 33.58 -7.03
N LYS A 2 8.41 32.59 -7.78
CA LYS A 2 7.17 31.89 -7.39
C LYS A 2 7.43 31.15 -6.07
N PRO A 3 6.44 31.03 -5.16
CA PRO A 3 6.57 30.16 -4.01
C PRO A 3 6.80 28.70 -4.41
N GLU A 4 7.51 27.96 -3.56
CA GLU A 4 7.79 26.53 -3.69
C GLU A 4 6.71 25.73 -2.96
N ILE A 5 6.04 24.82 -3.66
CA ILE A 5 5.00 23.97 -3.08
C ILE A 5 5.39 22.50 -3.23
N GLY A 6 5.41 21.80 -2.09
CA GLY A 6 5.51 20.34 -2.06
C GLY A 6 4.13 19.71 -2.18
N ILE A 7 3.97 18.64 -2.95
CA ILE A 7 2.71 17.88 -3.03
C ILE A 7 2.98 16.41 -2.68
N VAL A 8 2.36 15.94 -1.62
CA VAL A 8 2.33 14.52 -1.24
C VAL A 8 1.03 13.91 -1.73
N ILE A 9 1.14 13.00 -2.68
CA ILE A 9 -0.01 12.30 -3.28
C ILE A 9 -0.17 10.95 -2.58
N HIS A 10 -1.37 10.67 -2.06
CA HIS A 10 -1.64 9.44 -1.34
C HIS A 10 -2.77 8.62 -1.94
N GLY A 11 -2.48 7.33 -2.13
CA GLY A 11 -3.45 6.32 -2.55
C GLY A 11 -3.72 6.33 -4.06
N PRO A 12 -4.15 5.19 -4.62
CA PRO A 12 -4.50 5.11 -6.04
C PRO A 12 -5.77 5.90 -6.37
N GLU A 13 -6.72 6.05 -5.44
CA GLU A 13 -8.03 6.62 -5.74
C GLU A 13 -8.01 8.09 -6.17
N ILE A 14 -7.02 8.87 -5.71
CA ILE A 14 -6.85 10.27 -6.11
C ILE A 14 -6.17 10.42 -7.49
N ILE A 15 -5.43 9.39 -7.90
CA ILE A 15 -4.79 9.33 -9.21
C ILE A 15 -5.78 8.83 -10.25
N ASP A 16 -6.45 7.71 -9.97
CA ASP A 16 -7.43 7.08 -10.85
C ASP A 16 -8.63 7.99 -11.15
N SER A 17 -8.95 8.92 -10.24
CA SER A 17 -10.02 9.90 -10.43
C SER A 17 -9.64 11.08 -11.34
N GLY A 18 -8.36 11.20 -11.71
CA GLY A 18 -7.81 12.39 -12.37
C GLY A 18 -7.53 13.56 -11.43
N GLY A 19 -7.79 13.43 -10.12
CA GLY A 19 -7.58 14.51 -9.16
C GLY A 19 -6.11 14.91 -9.01
N ALA A 20 -5.19 13.95 -9.03
CA ALA A 20 -3.75 14.22 -9.05
C ALA A 20 -3.34 15.06 -10.26
N HIS A 21 -3.80 14.68 -11.46
CA HIS A 21 -3.52 15.41 -12.69
C HIS A 21 -4.06 16.85 -12.64
N HIS A 22 -5.33 17.00 -12.25
CA HIS A 22 -5.98 18.31 -12.14
C HIS A 22 -5.24 19.26 -11.19
N VAL A 23 -4.93 18.80 -9.98
CA VAL A 23 -4.24 19.62 -8.97
C VAL A 23 -2.83 19.99 -9.42
N LEU A 24 -2.08 19.05 -10.00
CA LEU A 24 -0.75 19.32 -10.51
C LEU A 24 -0.78 20.37 -11.63
N ASP A 25 -1.74 20.31 -12.56
CA ASP A 25 -1.88 21.28 -13.64
C ASP A 25 -2.15 22.68 -13.10
N VAL A 26 -3.21 22.82 -12.29
CA VAL A 26 -3.62 24.12 -11.75
C VAL A 26 -2.48 24.75 -10.95
N LEU A 27 -1.83 24.00 -10.06
CA LEU A 27 -0.82 24.58 -9.18
C LEU A 27 0.48 24.90 -9.89
N SER A 28 0.86 24.15 -10.94
CA SER A 28 2.08 24.42 -11.71
C SER A 28 1.99 25.74 -12.50
N GLU A 29 0.78 26.24 -12.80
CA GLU A 29 0.61 27.55 -13.42
C GLU A 29 1.03 28.69 -12.47
N HIS A 30 0.86 28.51 -11.16
CA HIS A 30 1.03 29.54 -10.15
C HIS A 30 2.31 29.39 -9.30
N TYR A 31 2.82 28.18 -9.14
CA TYR A 31 3.89 27.83 -8.20
C TYR A 31 4.98 26.97 -8.84
N GLU A 32 6.15 26.89 -8.20
CA GLU A 32 7.12 25.82 -8.47
C GLU A 32 6.70 24.59 -7.67
N VAL A 33 6.51 23.44 -8.34
CA VAL A 33 5.87 22.26 -7.73
C VAL A 33 6.85 21.09 -7.70
N THR A 34 7.02 20.50 -6.52
CA THR A 34 7.69 19.20 -6.34
C THR A 34 6.69 18.18 -5.80
N ALA A 35 6.40 17.13 -6.55
CA ALA A 35 5.43 16.11 -6.16
C ALA A 35 6.09 14.76 -5.83
N VAL A 36 5.68 14.16 -4.72
CA VAL A 36 6.18 12.86 -4.23
C VAL A 36 4.98 11.99 -3.87
N LEU A 37 5.06 10.70 -4.19
CA LEU A 37 4.03 9.74 -3.82
C LEU A 37 4.28 9.12 -2.42
N GLY A 38 3.22 9.03 -1.62
CA GLY A 38 3.18 8.22 -0.40
C GLY A 38 2.45 6.88 -0.59
N GLY A 39 3.18 5.77 -0.53
CA GLY A 39 2.64 4.40 -0.47
C GLY A 39 2.71 3.58 -1.77
N THR A 40 2.75 2.25 -1.62
CA THR A 40 3.01 1.29 -2.72
C THR A 40 1.98 1.31 -3.84
N MET A 41 0.68 1.16 -3.54
CA MET A 41 -0.34 1.05 -4.60
C MET A 41 -0.56 2.34 -5.37
N GLY A 42 -0.20 3.49 -4.80
CA GLY A 42 -0.16 4.74 -5.55
C GLY A 42 0.82 4.65 -6.73
N ARG A 43 1.94 3.90 -6.62
CA ARG A 43 2.94 3.79 -7.69
C ARG A 43 2.36 3.08 -8.89
N ALA A 44 1.57 2.04 -8.64
CA ALA A 44 0.83 1.33 -9.67
C ALA A 44 -0.14 2.29 -10.41
N ALA A 45 -0.85 3.15 -9.68
CA ALA A 45 -1.74 4.14 -10.28
C ALA A 45 -1.00 5.26 -11.02
N VAL A 46 0.13 5.74 -10.50
CA VAL A 46 0.99 6.73 -11.18
C VAL A 46 1.44 6.19 -12.54
N LEU A 47 1.92 4.93 -12.56
CA LEU A 47 2.26 4.26 -13.80
C LEU A 47 1.03 4.21 -14.71
N ASP A 48 -0.08 3.62 -14.30
CA ASP A 48 -1.29 3.53 -15.14
C ASP A 48 -1.76 4.88 -15.73
N ALA A 49 -1.55 5.99 -15.01
CA ALA A 49 -1.94 7.34 -15.40
C ALA A 49 -0.89 8.13 -16.20
N PHE A 50 0.30 7.57 -16.48
CA PHE A 50 1.42 8.27 -17.13
C PHE A 50 1.88 9.53 -16.38
N LEU A 51 2.03 9.41 -15.06
CA LEU A 51 2.43 10.53 -14.19
C LEU A 51 3.82 10.35 -13.58
N GLU A 52 4.59 9.32 -13.97
CA GLU A 52 5.93 9.05 -13.43
C GLU A 52 6.98 10.13 -13.76
N ASP A 53 6.71 11.01 -14.73
CA ASP A 53 7.54 12.17 -15.08
C ASP A 53 7.23 13.40 -14.21
N ARG A 54 6.06 13.42 -13.55
CA ARG A 54 5.58 14.53 -12.72
C ARG A 54 5.60 14.21 -11.23
N ILE A 55 5.52 12.94 -10.87
CA ILE A 55 5.43 12.47 -9.48
C ILE A 55 6.62 11.56 -9.19
N ASP A 56 7.44 11.93 -8.21
CA ASP A 56 8.53 11.08 -7.74
C ASP A 56 7.97 9.83 -7.06
N ILE A 57 8.20 8.68 -7.72
CA ILE A 57 7.85 7.33 -7.25
C ILE A 57 9.09 6.46 -7.01
N SER A 58 10.28 7.06 -6.95
CA SER A 58 11.56 6.34 -6.80
C SER A 58 11.75 5.70 -5.42
N ARG A 59 10.97 6.14 -4.42
CA ARG A 59 11.07 5.69 -3.03
C ARG A 59 9.72 5.20 -2.52
N ASN A 60 9.72 4.06 -1.83
CA ASN A 60 8.58 3.66 -1.01
C ASN A 60 8.64 4.35 0.36
N VAL A 61 7.91 5.47 0.50
CA VAL A 61 7.83 6.24 1.75
C VAL A 61 6.40 6.35 2.23
N ARG A 62 6.24 6.48 3.55
CA ARG A 62 4.95 6.80 4.16
C ARG A 62 4.57 8.26 3.86
N PRO A 63 3.27 8.63 3.84
CA PRO A 63 2.85 10.01 3.62
C PRO A 63 3.53 11.01 4.57
N SER A 64 3.68 10.68 5.85
CA SER A 64 4.37 11.56 6.82
C SER A 64 5.86 11.74 6.50
N GLU A 65 6.54 10.70 6.01
CA GLU A 65 7.95 10.77 5.61
C GLU A 65 8.12 11.56 4.30
N ALA A 66 7.14 11.46 3.38
CA ALA A 66 7.10 12.26 2.16
C ALA A 66 6.92 13.76 2.50
N ILE A 67 6.05 14.10 3.46
CA ILE A 67 5.92 15.47 3.97
C ILE A 67 7.26 15.95 4.53
N ASP A 68 7.92 15.13 5.35
CA ASP A 68 9.21 15.47 5.96
C ASP A 68 10.33 15.72 4.94
N SER A 69 10.29 15.04 3.79
CA SER A 69 11.24 15.26 2.69
C SER A 69 11.00 16.55 1.91
N LEU A 70 9.77 17.08 1.98
CA LEU A 70 9.36 18.33 1.34
C LEU A 70 9.34 19.51 2.31
N SER A 71 9.88 19.35 3.53
CA SER A 71 9.85 20.38 4.57
C SER A 71 10.66 21.65 4.26
N TRP A 72 11.30 21.72 3.09
CA TRP A 72 12.04 22.87 2.60
C TRP A 72 11.17 23.83 1.76
N THR A 73 9.95 23.41 1.38
CA THR A 73 8.99 24.21 0.62
C THR A 73 8.21 25.18 1.53
N ASP A 74 7.52 26.16 0.95
CA ASP A 74 6.74 27.15 1.72
C ASP A 74 5.48 26.55 2.38
N VAL A 75 4.89 25.55 1.71
CA VAL A 75 3.76 24.74 2.19
C VAL A 75 3.83 23.35 1.58
N VAL A 76 3.29 22.34 2.26
CA VAL A 76 3.09 21.00 1.71
C VAL A 76 1.60 20.71 1.55
N ILE A 77 1.21 20.25 0.36
CA ILE A 77 -0.14 19.81 0.07
C ILE A 77 -0.22 18.30 0.30
N LEU A 78 -1.12 17.85 1.18
CA LEU A 78 -1.47 16.44 1.32
C LEU A 78 -2.69 16.15 0.44
N LEU A 79 -2.46 15.59 -0.73
CA LEU A 79 -3.49 15.31 -1.71
C LEU A 79 -4.03 13.88 -1.54
N ASN A 80 -5.32 13.75 -1.22
CA ASN A 80 -5.94 12.48 -0.86
C ASN A 80 -7.38 12.34 -1.39
N ARG A 81 -7.83 11.08 -1.49
CA ARG A 81 -9.23 10.72 -1.69
C ARG A 81 -9.62 9.55 -0.79
N GLY A 82 -10.18 9.89 0.37
CA GLY A 82 -10.74 8.97 1.33
C GLY A 82 -12.00 8.29 0.82
N LYS A 83 -12.51 7.35 1.62
CA LYS A 83 -13.78 6.65 1.38
C LYS A 83 -14.98 7.57 1.58
N SER A 84 -14.80 8.52 2.49
CA SER A 84 -15.68 9.62 2.84
C SER A 84 -14.82 10.80 3.31
N LEU A 85 -15.41 12.00 3.37
CA LEU A 85 -14.77 13.18 3.93
C LEU A 85 -14.24 12.92 5.36
N ASP A 86 -15.02 12.27 6.22
CA ASP A 86 -14.60 11.95 7.59
C ASP A 86 -13.39 11.02 7.63
N SER A 87 -13.34 10.00 6.76
CA SER A 87 -12.16 9.12 6.66
C SER A 87 -10.92 9.87 6.16
N GLY A 88 -11.09 10.82 5.24
CA GLY A 88 -10.02 11.68 4.74
C GLY A 88 -9.48 12.60 5.84
N ILE A 89 -10.36 13.23 6.62
CA ILE A 89 -9.99 14.07 7.76
C ILE A 89 -9.20 13.26 8.80
N GLU A 90 -9.66 12.06 9.15
CA GLU A 90 -8.93 11.18 10.08
C GLU A 90 -7.56 10.79 9.55
N PHE A 91 -7.45 10.47 8.26
CA PHE A 91 -6.16 10.22 7.61
C PHE A 91 -5.22 11.43 7.74
N GLY A 92 -5.71 12.65 7.43
CA GLY A 92 -4.97 13.90 7.59
C GLY A 92 -4.45 14.11 9.00
N LYS A 93 -5.30 13.90 10.02
CA LYS A 93 -4.89 13.98 11.44
C LYS A 93 -3.75 13.02 11.78
N VAL A 94 -3.84 11.77 11.33
CA VAL A 94 -2.83 10.75 11.64
C VAL A 94 -1.49 11.04 10.95
N VAL A 95 -1.54 11.50 9.70
CA VAL A 95 -0.34 11.82 8.93
C VAL A 95 0.36 13.05 9.47
N THR A 96 -0.39 14.14 9.72
CA THR A 96 0.15 15.40 10.24
C THR A 96 0.74 15.25 11.63
N ALA A 97 0.10 14.47 12.51
CA ALA A 97 0.62 14.17 13.85
C ALA A 97 1.94 13.38 13.87
N ARG A 98 2.34 12.80 12.73
CA ARG A 98 3.57 12.00 12.57
C ARG A 98 4.62 12.68 11.69
N ALA A 99 4.29 13.82 11.10
CA ALA A 99 5.20 14.60 10.26
C ALA A 99 5.81 15.77 11.07
N LYS A 100 6.80 16.44 10.50
CA LYS A 100 7.32 17.72 10.99
C LYS A 100 6.20 18.77 11.05
N GLU A 101 6.32 19.64 12.03
CA GLU A 101 5.38 20.74 12.25
C GLU A 101 5.65 21.89 11.27
N ILE A 102 5.22 21.70 10.02
CA ILE A 102 5.27 22.67 8.92
C ILE A 102 3.85 22.97 8.43
N PRO A 103 3.62 24.10 7.71
CA PRO A 103 2.32 24.39 7.11
C PRO A 103 1.90 23.27 6.13
N ILE A 104 0.74 22.67 6.39
CA ILE A 104 0.20 21.58 5.54
C ILE A 104 -1.23 21.92 5.15
N VAL A 105 -1.55 21.82 3.86
CA VAL A 105 -2.93 21.90 3.36
C VAL A 105 -3.33 20.53 2.84
N GLN A 106 -4.30 19.89 3.49
CA GLN A 106 -4.89 18.70 2.90
C GLN A 106 -5.93 19.10 1.86
N ILE A 107 -5.81 18.53 0.66
CA ILE A 107 -6.82 18.62 -0.38
C ILE A 107 -7.50 17.26 -0.46
N GLU A 108 -8.76 17.23 -0.02
CA GLU A 108 -9.57 16.02 0.04
C GLU A 108 -10.57 16.02 -1.11
N ASP A 109 -10.54 14.97 -1.95
CA ASP A 109 -11.47 14.74 -3.07
C ASP A 109 -11.76 15.98 -3.97
N PRO A 110 -10.72 16.55 -4.63
CA PRO A 110 -10.86 17.78 -5.42
C PRO A 110 -11.82 17.64 -6.61
N MET A 111 -12.04 16.42 -7.09
CA MET A 111 -12.96 16.15 -8.22
C MET A 111 -14.41 15.90 -7.78
N GLY A 112 -14.65 15.66 -6.49
CA GLY A 112 -15.95 15.26 -5.94
C GLY A 112 -16.67 16.35 -5.14
N GLY A 113 -16.22 17.61 -5.23
CA GLY A 113 -16.74 18.71 -4.40
C GLY A 113 -16.22 18.66 -2.97
N GLY A 114 -15.00 18.16 -2.78
CA GLY A 114 -14.35 18.06 -1.48
C GLY A 114 -13.86 19.40 -0.93
N VAL A 115 -12.80 19.39 -0.13
CA VAL A 115 -12.44 20.53 0.72
C VAL A 115 -10.92 20.75 0.82
N ALA A 116 -10.53 21.99 1.10
CA ALA A 116 -9.18 22.34 1.55
C ALA A 116 -9.15 22.45 3.07
N ILE A 117 -8.24 21.73 3.72
CA ILE A 117 -8.15 21.62 5.19
C ILE A 117 -6.78 22.12 5.64
N PRO A 118 -6.70 23.23 6.39
CA PRO A 118 -5.45 23.72 6.91
C PRO A 118 -5.04 22.94 8.17
N TRP A 119 -3.78 22.50 8.19
CA TRP A 119 -3.09 21.93 9.33
C TRP A 119 -1.87 22.80 9.67
N ASN A 120 -1.46 22.83 10.94
CA ASN A 120 -0.29 23.59 11.42
C ASN A 120 -0.27 25.06 10.93
N ASP A 121 -1.35 25.79 11.23
CA ASP A 121 -1.55 27.21 10.90
C ASP A 121 -1.51 27.57 9.40
N ALA A 122 -1.78 26.60 8.51
CA ALA A 122 -1.80 26.82 7.06
C ALA A 122 -3.08 27.46 6.50
N ILE A 123 -3.84 28.24 7.29
CA ILE A 123 -5.14 28.82 6.86
C ILE A 123 -4.97 29.70 5.61
N TYR A 124 -3.96 30.58 5.60
CA TYR A 124 -3.66 31.44 4.45
C TYR A 124 -3.44 30.63 3.17
N TRP A 125 -2.67 29.54 3.26
CA TRP A 125 -2.41 28.66 2.12
C TRP A 125 -3.67 27.91 1.68
N ALA A 126 -4.49 27.46 2.63
CA ALA A 126 -5.73 26.76 2.31
C ALA A 126 -6.73 27.68 1.59
N GLU A 127 -6.81 28.96 1.95
CA GLU A 127 -7.63 29.95 1.23
C GLU A 127 -7.13 30.14 -0.21
N LEU A 128 -5.82 30.38 -0.39
CA LEU A 128 -5.25 30.56 -1.73
C LEU A 128 -5.41 29.32 -2.63
N ILE A 129 -5.06 28.14 -2.12
CA ILE A 129 -5.13 26.89 -2.88
C ILE A 129 -6.59 26.49 -3.11
N GLY A 130 -7.45 26.70 -2.10
CA GLY A 130 -8.89 26.49 -2.20
C GLY A 130 -9.51 27.34 -3.31
N ASP A 131 -9.20 28.64 -3.36
CA ASP A 131 -9.69 29.54 -4.41
C ASP A 131 -9.26 29.10 -5.81
N LEU A 132 -7.99 28.68 -5.97
CA LEU A 132 -7.46 28.19 -7.25
C LEU A 132 -8.15 26.90 -7.73
N LEU A 133 -8.45 25.99 -6.79
CA LEU A 133 -9.10 24.71 -7.08
C LEU A 133 -10.63 24.78 -7.02
N GLY A 134 -11.21 25.92 -6.65
CA GLY A 134 -12.65 26.06 -6.44
C GLY A 134 -13.19 25.24 -5.26
N LEU A 135 -12.37 25.03 -4.23
CA LEU A 135 -12.70 24.23 -3.05
C LEU A 135 -12.97 25.12 -1.83
N PRO A 136 -14.03 24.83 -1.05
CA PRO A 136 -14.24 25.51 0.22
C PRO A 136 -13.17 25.10 1.24
N VAL A 137 -12.80 26.06 2.10
CA VAL A 137 -11.92 25.79 3.25
C VAL A 137 -12.75 25.22 4.40
N TRP A 138 -12.34 24.07 4.93
CA TRP A 138 -12.93 23.46 6.10
C TRP A 138 -11.93 23.44 7.26
N LEU A 139 -12.29 24.09 8.37
CA LEU A 139 -11.45 24.13 9.57
C LEU A 139 -11.72 22.89 10.42
N PRO A 140 -10.73 22.01 10.62
CA PRO A 140 -10.92 20.86 11.48
C PRO A 140 -11.10 21.33 12.93
N PRO A 141 -11.89 20.61 13.75
CA PRO A 141 -11.78 20.78 15.20
C PRO A 141 -10.32 20.55 15.58
N ARG A 142 -9.78 21.38 16.50
CA ARG A 142 -8.39 21.22 16.99
C ARG A 142 -8.16 19.74 17.29
N PRO A 143 -7.06 19.14 16.81
CA PRO A 143 -6.82 17.75 17.10
C PRO A 143 -6.80 17.61 18.62
N ASP A 144 -7.78 16.88 19.18
CA ASP A 144 -7.53 16.20 20.44
C ASP A 144 -6.26 15.44 20.18
N ALA A 145 -5.19 15.73 20.94
CA ALA A 145 -3.87 15.16 20.75
C ALA A 145 -4.04 13.65 20.62
N ALA A 146 -4.15 13.18 19.38
CA ALA A 146 -4.85 11.95 19.09
C ALA A 146 -3.91 10.87 19.53
N ARG A 147 -4.11 10.41 20.76
CA ARG A 147 -3.45 9.23 21.27
C ARG A 147 -4.03 8.08 20.46
N LEU A 148 -3.41 7.86 19.30
CA LEU A 148 -3.64 6.71 18.41
C LEU A 148 -3.66 5.40 19.20
N VAL A 149 -2.99 5.39 20.35
CA VAL A 149 -3.06 4.32 21.33
C VAL A 149 -3.40 4.88 22.71
N HIS A 150 -4.42 4.30 23.34
CA HIS A 150 -4.77 4.57 24.73
C HIS A 150 -4.32 3.39 25.62
N THR A 151 -3.78 3.74 26.79
CA THR A 151 -3.56 2.83 27.92
C THR A 151 -4.33 3.41 29.10
N THR A 152 -5.15 2.60 29.76
CA THR A 152 -5.83 3.01 31.01
C THR A 152 -4.88 2.82 32.19
N PRO A 153 -4.78 3.76 33.14
CA PRO A 153 -3.94 3.61 34.34
C PRO A 153 -4.18 2.31 35.12
N GLU A 154 -5.40 1.78 35.02
CA GLU A 154 -5.85 0.55 35.66
C GLU A 154 -5.37 -0.73 34.96
N THR A 155 -4.95 -0.66 33.69
CA THR A 155 -4.44 -1.79 32.89
C THR A 155 -3.32 -1.31 31.94
N PRO A 156 -2.14 -0.93 32.48
CA PRO A 156 -1.05 -0.35 31.68
C PRO A 156 -0.49 -1.30 30.62
N GLU A 157 -0.68 -2.61 30.79
CA GLU A 157 -0.33 -3.67 29.84
C GLU A 157 -1.26 -3.74 28.62
N LEU A 158 -2.48 -3.19 28.71
CA LEU A 158 -3.44 -3.14 27.62
C LEU A 158 -3.25 -1.88 26.78
N THR A 159 -2.90 -2.09 25.52
CA THR A 159 -2.85 -1.05 24.50
C THR A 159 -4.09 -1.15 23.61
N ARG A 160 -4.74 -0.01 23.35
CA ARG A 160 -5.95 0.06 22.54
C ARG A 160 -5.77 1.04 21.41
N ARG A 161 -6.08 0.65 20.17
CA ARG A 161 -6.07 1.53 19.00
C ARG A 161 -7.41 1.54 18.32
N ARG A 162 -8.07 2.70 18.32
CA ARG A 162 -9.33 2.91 17.63
C ARG A 162 -9.11 3.24 16.16
N ILE A 163 -9.99 2.72 15.31
CA ILE A 163 -10.07 3.05 13.89
C ILE A 163 -11.54 3.34 13.60
N SER A 164 -11.79 4.51 13.01
CA SER A 164 -13.12 5.01 12.70
C SER A 164 -13.30 5.12 11.18
N ASN A 165 -14.57 5.23 10.75
CA ASN A 165 -14.95 5.35 9.35
C ASN A 165 -14.55 4.14 8.49
N VAL A 166 -14.56 2.95 9.10
CA VAL A 166 -14.37 1.67 8.40
C VAL A 166 -15.67 1.29 7.72
N LEU A 167 -15.63 0.75 6.50
CA LEU A 167 -16.85 0.25 5.86
C LEU A 167 -17.15 -1.18 6.34
N LEU A 168 -18.43 -1.51 6.52
CA LEU A 168 -18.85 -2.86 6.90
C LEU A 168 -18.36 -3.89 5.87
N GLY A 169 -17.82 -5.00 6.35
CA GLY A 169 -17.28 -6.07 5.50
C GLY A 169 -15.83 -5.84 5.05
N GLU A 170 -15.21 -4.71 5.36
CA GLU A 170 -13.80 -4.49 5.02
C GLU A 170 -12.86 -5.42 5.79
N THR A 171 -11.84 -5.93 5.11
CA THR A 171 -10.72 -6.59 5.78
C THR A 171 -9.97 -5.59 6.65
N ILE A 172 -9.47 -6.06 7.80
CA ILE A 172 -8.63 -5.29 8.71
C ILE A 172 -7.23 -5.88 8.60
N ARG A 173 -6.27 -5.06 8.17
CA ARG A 173 -4.90 -5.48 7.92
C ARG A 173 -3.93 -4.76 8.80
N ILE A 174 -3.02 -5.51 9.40
CA ILE A 174 -1.98 -4.99 10.28
C ILE A 174 -0.64 -5.49 9.75
N GLY A 175 0.22 -4.57 9.32
CA GLY A 175 1.52 -4.94 8.71
C GLY A 175 1.39 -5.83 7.47
N GLY A 176 0.29 -5.70 6.72
CA GLY A 176 0.01 -6.51 5.53
C GLY A 176 -0.83 -7.76 5.79
N ILE A 177 -0.90 -8.26 7.03
CA ILE A 177 -1.63 -9.48 7.39
C ILE A 177 -3.08 -9.16 7.75
N VAL A 178 -4.04 -9.91 7.20
CA VAL A 178 -5.47 -9.79 7.52
C VAL A 178 -5.76 -10.44 8.87
N VAL A 179 -6.26 -9.65 9.82
CA VAL A 179 -6.56 -10.09 11.20
C VAL A 179 -8.05 -10.21 11.49
N GLY A 180 -8.89 -9.83 10.54
CA GLY A 180 -10.33 -9.89 10.70
C GLY A 180 -11.09 -9.06 9.67
N THR A 181 -12.39 -9.02 9.86
CA THR A 181 -13.34 -8.32 8.99
C THR A 181 -14.22 -7.40 9.83
N ALA A 182 -14.36 -6.14 9.41
CA ALA A 182 -15.16 -5.15 10.12
C ALA A 182 -16.66 -5.51 10.10
N ILE A 183 -17.29 -5.47 11.28
CA ILE A 183 -18.75 -5.59 11.46
C ILE A 183 -19.35 -4.30 12.06
N SER A 184 -18.52 -3.27 12.23
CA SER A 184 -18.85 -1.95 12.76
C SER A 184 -17.99 -0.90 12.05
N GLU A 185 -18.49 0.33 11.93
CA GLU A 185 -17.74 1.46 11.38
C GLU A 185 -16.65 1.98 12.31
N ASN A 186 -16.75 1.60 13.58
CA ASN A 186 -15.77 1.89 14.61
C ASN A 186 -15.25 0.56 15.15
N ILE A 187 -13.95 0.35 15.01
CA ILE A 187 -13.25 -0.83 15.53
C ILE A 187 -12.20 -0.40 16.57
N GLU A 188 -11.94 -1.27 17.53
CA GLU A 188 -10.88 -1.09 18.52
C GLU A 188 -10.02 -2.34 18.58
N ILE A 189 -8.73 -2.20 18.22
CA ILE A 189 -7.76 -3.30 18.35
C ILE A 189 -7.17 -3.23 19.75
N ILE A 190 -7.28 -4.33 20.49
CA ILE A 190 -6.85 -4.44 21.88
C ILE A 190 -5.71 -5.45 21.93
N ALA A 191 -4.56 -5.01 22.45
CA ALA A 191 -3.40 -5.87 22.64
C ALA A 191 -2.93 -5.88 24.10
N ASP A 192 -2.74 -7.07 24.64
CA ASP A 192 -2.16 -7.35 25.96
C ASP A 192 -0.70 -7.78 25.80
N CYS A 193 0.22 -7.03 26.42
CA CYS A 193 1.67 -7.29 26.33
C CYS A 193 2.16 -7.45 24.88
N GLY A 194 1.55 -6.67 23.97
CA GLY A 194 1.82 -6.67 22.54
C GLY A 194 1.16 -7.81 21.75
N ARG A 195 0.35 -8.67 22.34
CA ARG A 195 -0.43 -9.67 21.58
C ARG A 195 -1.86 -9.19 21.40
N ILE A 196 -2.38 -9.25 20.18
CA ILE A 196 -3.78 -8.91 19.90
C ILE A 196 -4.67 -9.96 20.60
N VAL A 197 -5.50 -9.50 21.53
CA VAL A 197 -6.43 -10.35 22.28
C VAL A 197 -7.87 -10.18 21.81
N GLU A 198 -8.21 -9.02 21.25
CA GLU A 198 -9.55 -8.71 20.77
C GLU A 198 -9.49 -7.64 19.68
N ILE A 199 -10.43 -7.71 18.73
CA ILE A 199 -10.73 -6.61 17.81
C ILE A 199 -12.23 -6.29 17.94
N ALA A 200 -12.55 -5.35 18.83
CA ALA A 200 -13.92 -4.94 19.09
C ALA A 200 -14.52 -4.33 17.80
N GLY A 201 -15.74 -4.72 17.46
CA GLY A 201 -16.37 -4.29 16.21
C GLY A 201 -15.89 -5.05 14.95
N ALA A 202 -15.17 -6.15 15.10
CA ALA A 202 -14.74 -7.01 14.01
C ALA A 202 -14.96 -8.50 14.29
N ARG A 203 -15.09 -9.30 13.22
CA ARG A 203 -14.91 -10.76 13.28
C ARG A 203 -13.41 -11.05 13.12
N MET A 204 -12.79 -11.66 14.13
CA MET A 204 -11.36 -11.96 14.12
C MET A 204 -11.03 -13.14 13.17
N LYS A 205 -9.88 -13.06 12.50
CA LYS A 205 -9.25 -14.16 11.75
C LYS A 205 -8.09 -14.70 12.61
N GLU A 206 -8.33 -15.78 13.35
CA GLU A 206 -7.38 -16.34 14.32
C GLU A 206 -6.00 -16.61 13.70
N HIS A 207 -5.98 -17.27 12.55
CA HIS A 207 -4.73 -17.61 11.87
C HIS A 207 -3.88 -16.36 11.49
N GLY A 208 -4.52 -15.27 11.08
CA GLY A 208 -3.81 -14.02 10.80
C GLY A 208 -3.24 -13.35 12.05
N ILE A 209 -3.94 -13.45 13.17
CA ILE A 209 -3.45 -12.96 14.47
C ILE A 209 -2.26 -13.78 14.96
N GLU A 210 -2.30 -15.10 14.77
CA GLU A 210 -1.18 -16.00 15.06
C GLU A 210 0.07 -15.62 14.25
N LYS A 211 -0.09 -15.35 12.94
CA LYS A 211 1.01 -14.91 12.05
C LYS A 211 1.67 -13.60 12.49
N ILE A 212 0.92 -12.65 13.07
CA ILE A 212 1.48 -11.37 13.56
C ILE A 212 2.34 -11.56 14.81
N GLY A 213 1.90 -12.40 15.75
CA GLY A 213 2.58 -12.57 17.03
C GLY A 213 2.54 -11.31 17.91
N ARG A 214 3.71 -10.74 18.23
CA ARG A 214 3.81 -9.54 19.08
C ARG A 214 3.93 -8.27 18.23
N ILE A 215 3.19 -7.23 18.61
CA ILE A 215 3.10 -5.96 17.90
C ILE A 215 3.08 -4.75 18.84
N ASP A 216 3.70 -3.67 18.40
CA ASP A 216 3.48 -2.33 18.94
C ASP A 216 2.35 -1.63 18.17
N LEU A 217 1.16 -1.52 18.78
CA LEU A 217 0.01 -0.85 18.16
C LEU A 217 0.27 0.63 17.85
N LYS A 218 1.22 1.28 18.52
CA LYS A 218 1.54 2.70 18.31
C LYS A 218 2.22 2.90 16.96
N GLY A 219 3.23 2.08 16.66
CA GLY A 219 3.97 2.09 15.40
C GLY A 219 3.29 1.32 14.25
N ALA A 220 2.36 0.42 14.56
CA ALA A 220 1.73 -0.45 13.57
C ALA A 220 1.09 0.33 12.39
N ILE A 221 1.27 -0.19 11.18
CA ILE A 221 0.49 0.26 10.03
C ILE A 221 -0.79 -0.58 10.00
N ILE A 222 -1.94 0.10 10.05
CA ILE A 222 -3.24 -0.56 10.03
C ILE A 222 -4.05 0.04 8.88
N ARG A 223 -4.59 -0.83 8.04
CA ARG A 223 -5.36 -0.47 6.85
C ARG A 223 -6.67 -1.25 6.84
N THR A 224 -7.71 -0.68 6.25
CA THR A 224 -8.98 -1.39 6.05
C THR A 224 -9.42 -1.37 4.60
N GLY A 225 -10.05 -2.46 4.18
CA GLY A 225 -10.61 -2.64 2.84
C GLY A 225 -9.56 -2.94 1.77
N SER A 226 -10.02 -2.91 0.52
CA SER A 226 -9.19 -3.16 -0.66
C SER A 226 -8.08 -2.12 -0.78
N ILE A 227 -6.92 -2.57 -1.27
CA ILE A 227 -5.74 -1.73 -1.52
C ILE A 227 -5.89 -0.78 -2.71
N ARG A 228 -6.87 -1.02 -3.60
CA ARG A 228 -7.24 -0.15 -4.71
C ARG A 228 -8.70 -0.40 -5.07
N ARG A 229 -9.58 0.56 -4.80
CA ARG A 229 -11.04 0.40 -4.96
C ARG A 229 -11.57 0.88 -6.31
N THR A 230 -10.72 1.55 -7.08
CA THR A 230 -11.08 2.21 -8.34
C THR A 230 -10.79 1.30 -9.53
N GLN A 231 -11.65 1.40 -10.53
CA GLN A 231 -11.38 0.81 -11.84
C GLN A 231 -10.17 1.49 -12.46
N HIS A 232 -9.35 0.69 -13.12
CA HIS A 232 -8.13 1.15 -13.75
C HIS A 232 -7.78 0.23 -14.92
N THR A 233 -6.92 0.73 -15.80
CA THR A 233 -6.37 -0.08 -16.89
C THR A 233 -4.87 -0.24 -16.63
N PRO A 234 -4.43 -1.43 -16.20
CA PRO A 234 -3.01 -1.71 -15.99
C PRO A 234 -2.24 -1.48 -17.29
N ARG A 235 -1.04 -0.92 -17.17
CA ARG A 235 -0.10 -0.89 -18.29
C ARG A 235 1.30 -1.30 -17.86
N ILE A 236 2.06 -1.77 -18.83
CA ILE A 236 3.49 -1.95 -18.65
C ILE A 236 4.15 -0.56 -18.68
N GLY A 237 4.96 -0.28 -17.66
CA GLY A 237 5.80 0.91 -17.57
C GLY A 237 6.96 0.88 -18.57
N ALA A 238 7.87 1.85 -18.48
CA ALA A 238 9.14 1.75 -19.19
C ALA A 238 9.94 0.56 -18.66
N ILE A 239 10.25 -0.41 -19.52
CA ILE A 239 11.11 -1.55 -19.18
C ILE A 239 12.54 -1.17 -19.55
N GLU A 240 13.44 -1.21 -18.57
CA GLU A 240 14.87 -1.09 -18.84
C GLU A 240 15.40 -2.34 -19.55
N GLU A 241 16.27 -2.16 -20.55
CA GLU A 241 16.96 -3.28 -21.17
C GLU A 241 17.86 -3.96 -20.15
N LYS A 242 17.59 -5.24 -19.91
CA LYS A 242 18.36 -6.04 -18.96
C LYS A 242 19.58 -6.62 -19.66
N SER A 243 20.73 -6.48 -19.03
CA SER A 243 21.99 -7.05 -19.51
C SER A 243 22.50 -8.08 -18.51
N GLY A 244 22.82 -9.29 -18.99
CA GLY A 244 23.37 -10.36 -18.16
C GLY A 244 22.51 -11.63 -18.11
N GLY A 245 22.71 -12.43 -17.04
CA GLY A 245 21.92 -13.62 -16.76
C GLY A 245 20.55 -13.29 -16.18
N MET A 246 19.67 -14.28 -16.08
CA MET A 246 18.31 -14.11 -15.58
C MET A 246 18.32 -13.95 -14.06
N ARG A 247 17.77 -12.85 -13.53
CA ARG A 247 17.61 -12.64 -12.09
C ARG A 247 16.22 -13.08 -11.64
N VAL A 248 16.17 -13.98 -10.67
CA VAL A 248 14.93 -14.53 -10.13
C VAL A 248 14.80 -14.07 -8.68
N VAL A 249 13.62 -13.63 -8.28
CA VAL A 249 13.37 -13.15 -6.91
C VAL A 249 12.25 -13.96 -6.25
N LEU A 250 12.35 -14.12 -4.94
CA LEU A 250 11.30 -14.70 -4.11
C LEU A 250 10.56 -13.57 -3.38
N ILE A 251 9.24 -13.49 -3.56
CA ILE A 251 8.37 -12.58 -2.82
C ILE A 251 7.44 -13.43 -1.95
N ASP A 252 7.77 -13.46 -0.67
CA ASP A 252 7.12 -14.32 0.31
C ASP A 252 6.51 -13.42 1.40
N HIS A 253 5.18 -13.39 1.49
CA HIS A 253 4.40 -12.60 2.45
C HIS A 253 4.77 -11.09 2.55
N ASN A 254 5.36 -10.51 1.49
CA ASN A 254 5.82 -9.12 1.48
C ASN A 254 5.49 -8.40 0.16
N ALA A 255 4.25 -8.53 -0.33
CA ALA A 255 3.85 -7.96 -1.60
C ALA A 255 3.90 -6.42 -1.65
N GLU A 256 3.75 -5.72 -0.51
CA GLU A 256 3.87 -4.25 -0.47
C GLU A 256 5.29 -3.76 -0.83
N ALA A 257 6.31 -4.63 -0.77
CA ALA A 257 7.68 -4.35 -1.18
C ALA A 257 8.02 -4.86 -2.59
N ALA A 258 7.04 -5.36 -3.36
CA ALA A 258 7.28 -6.02 -4.65
C ALA A 258 8.07 -5.15 -5.64
N PHE A 259 7.81 -3.84 -5.70
CA PHE A 259 8.60 -2.92 -6.54
C PHE A 259 10.10 -2.97 -6.22
N GLU A 260 10.44 -3.03 -4.94
CA GLU A 260 11.85 -2.94 -4.51
C GLU A 260 12.52 -4.30 -4.59
N LEU A 261 11.81 -5.36 -4.19
CA LEU A 261 12.31 -6.73 -4.25
C LEU A 261 12.60 -7.16 -5.70
N ALA A 262 11.70 -6.80 -6.63
CA ALA A 262 11.80 -7.18 -8.03
C ALA A 262 12.57 -6.18 -8.90
N SER A 263 13.20 -5.16 -8.32
CA SER A 263 14.03 -4.20 -9.06
C SER A 263 15.13 -4.94 -9.84
N GLY A 264 15.06 -4.94 -11.18
CA GLY A 264 15.98 -5.68 -12.05
C GLY A 264 15.77 -7.19 -12.10
N ALA A 265 14.61 -7.71 -11.66
CA ALA A 265 14.27 -9.13 -11.77
C ALA A 265 13.65 -9.47 -13.13
N ASP A 266 13.87 -10.68 -13.60
CA ASP A 266 13.30 -11.29 -14.81
C ASP A 266 12.11 -12.19 -14.55
N LEU A 267 12.04 -12.71 -13.34
CA LEU A 267 11.02 -13.63 -12.89
C LEU A 267 10.84 -13.45 -11.38
N ALA A 268 9.61 -13.46 -10.91
CA ALA A 268 9.34 -13.56 -9.48
C ALA A 268 8.65 -14.90 -9.16
N ILE A 269 9.06 -15.55 -8.08
CA ILE A 269 8.29 -16.61 -7.46
C ILE A 269 7.56 -15.98 -6.28
N THR A 270 6.24 -16.12 -6.21
CA THR A 270 5.41 -15.53 -5.15
C THR A 270 4.80 -16.62 -4.28
N VAL A 271 4.73 -16.40 -2.97
CA VAL A 271 4.18 -17.37 -2.00
C VAL A 271 3.03 -16.73 -1.23
N GLY A 272 1.88 -17.43 -1.25
CA GLY A 272 0.62 -17.02 -0.64
C GLY A 272 -0.34 -16.37 -1.63
N ASP A 273 -1.64 -16.55 -1.40
CA ASP A 273 -2.71 -16.10 -2.28
C ASP A 273 -2.74 -14.57 -2.47
N ASP A 274 -2.84 -13.81 -1.38
CA ASP A 274 -2.84 -12.35 -1.46
C ASP A 274 -1.49 -11.80 -1.90
N THR A 275 -0.38 -12.44 -1.51
CA THR A 275 0.95 -12.06 -1.99
C THR A 275 1.04 -12.20 -3.50
N THR A 276 0.56 -13.33 -4.05
CA THR A 276 0.56 -13.62 -5.48
C THR A 276 -0.34 -12.64 -6.24
N ALA A 277 -1.53 -12.33 -5.72
CA ALA A 277 -2.43 -11.36 -6.34
C ALA A 277 -1.82 -9.94 -6.36
N ILE A 278 -1.32 -9.45 -5.22
CA ILE A 278 -0.81 -8.08 -5.09
C ILE A 278 0.53 -7.93 -5.81
N ALA A 279 1.46 -8.87 -5.63
CA ALA A 279 2.74 -8.82 -6.31
C ALA A 279 2.56 -9.03 -7.81
N GLY A 280 1.71 -9.96 -8.24
CA GLY A 280 1.37 -10.14 -9.65
C GLY A 280 0.87 -8.86 -10.31
N ASP A 281 -0.06 -8.18 -9.65
CA ASP A 281 -0.59 -6.88 -10.11
C ASP A 281 0.50 -5.81 -10.22
N ILE A 282 1.37 -5.68 -9.21
CA ILE A 282 2.49 -4.74 -9.26
C ILE A 282 3.47 -5.10 -10.39
N LEU A 283 3.84 -6.38 -10.50
CA LEU A 283 4.86 -6.87 -11.41
C LEU A 283 4.41 -6.87 -12.87
N TYR A 284 3.10 -6.91 -13.14
CA TYR A 284 2.54 -6.62 -14.45
C TYR A 284 3.10 -5.31 -15.01
N ARG A 285 3.14 -4.26 -14.18
CA ARG A 285 3.59 -2.91 -14.58
C ARG A 285 5.10 -2.83 -14.80
N LEU A 286 5.85 -3.79 -14.26
CA LEU A 286 7.28 -3.94 -14.49
C LEU A 286 7.60 -4.89 -15.65
N GLY A 287 6.58 -5.52 -16.26
CA GLY A 287 6.77 -6.54 -17.30
C GLY A 287 7.46 -7.79 -16.76
N ILE A 288 7.29 -8.11 -15.47
CA ILE A 288 7.93 -9.25 -14.82
C ILE A 288 6.88 -10.36 -14.63
N PRO A 289 7.01 -11.52 -15.30
CA PRO A 289 6.13 -12.65 -15.08
C PRO A 289 6.35 -13.28 -13.70
N ILE A 290 5.34 -14.00 -13.23
CA ILE A 290 5.38 -14.69 -11.94
C ILE A 290 5.18 -16.20 -12.05
N ILE A 291 5.73 -16.93 -11.08
CA ILE A 291 5.32 -18.28 -10.70
C ILE A 291 4.72 -18.17 -9.29
N GLY A 292 3.40 -18.13 -9.20
CA GLY A 292 2.69 -18.06 -7.92
C GLY A 292 2.52 -19.43 -7.28
N ILE A 293 2.62 -19.48 -5.95
CA ILE A 293 2.39 -20.66 -5.12
C ILE A 293 1.29 -20.29 -4.12
N THR A 294 0.13 -20.92 -4.25
CA THR A 294 -1.10 -20.56 -3.52
C THR A 294 -1.79 -21.81 -2.99
N ASP A 295 -2.56 -21.69 -1.92
CA ASP A 295 -3.30 -22.80 -1.29
C ASP A 295 -4.83 -22.59 -1.27
N MET A 296 -5.30 -21.55 -1.97
CA MET A 296 -6.70 -21.17 -2.12
C MET A 296 -7.33 -20.53 -0.87
N ASP A 297 -6.54 -20.06 0.10
CA ASP A 297 -6.99 -19.24 1.26
C ASP A 297 -6.83 -17.72 1.01
N SER A 298 -7.40 -17.21 -0.09
CA SER A 298 -7.36 -15.78 -0.38
C SER A 298 -8.23 -14.95 0.56
N ASP A 299 -7.69 -13.86 1.12
CA ASP A 299 -8.47 -12.85 1.84
C ASP A 299 -9.12 -11.79 0.91
N HIS A 300 -8.95 -11.94 -0.40
CA HIS A 300 -9.50 -11.04 -1.43
C HIS A 300 -9.15 -9.57 -1.19
N VAL A 301 -7.91 -9.30 -0.78
CA VAL A 301 -7.41 -7.93 -0.52
C VAL A 301 -7.32 -7.09 -1.80
N LEU A 302 -7.22 -7.76 -2.94
CA LEU A 302 -7.29 -7.21 -4.29
C LEU A 302 -8.20 -8.10 -5.14
N SER A 303 -9.32 -7.56 -5.63
CA SER A 303 -10.33 -8.32 -6.40
C SER A 303 -9.99 -8.48 -7.88
N ASP A 304 -9.32 -7.49 -8.46
CA ASP A 304 -9.11 -7.37 -9.91
C ASP A 304 -7.61 -7.33 -10.24
N ALA A 305 -6.88 -8.31 -9.70
CA ALA A 305 -5.44 -8.42 -9.92
C ALA A 305 -5.12 -8.70 -11.40
N SER A 306 -4.16 -7.97 -11.94
CA SER A 306 -3.69 -8.18 -13.31
C SER A 306 -2.38 -8.93 -13.31
N ILE A 307 -2.38 -10.18 -13.79
CA ILE A 307 -1.17 -10.99 -13.87
C ILE A 307 -0.64 -10.96 -15.31
N LEU A 308 0.67 -10.79 -15.47
CA LEU A 308 1.30 -10.66 -16.77
C LEU A 308 1.15 -11.96 -17.60
N PRO A 309 0.74 -11.90 -18.88
CA PRO A 309 0.69 -13.07 -19.74
C PRO A 309 2.03 -13.83 -19.78
N GLY A 310 1.96 -15.16 -19.70
CA GLY A 310 3.13 -16.04 -19.57
C GLY A 310 3.49 -16.38 -18.13
N SER A 311 2.83 -15.77 -17.15
CA SER A 311 2.89 -16.19 -15.74
C SER A 311 2.11 -17.48 -15.49
N VAL A 312 2.41 -18.13 -14.38
CA VAL A 312 1.65 -19.29 -13.90
C VAL A 312 1.37 -19.18 -12.41
N VAL A 313 0.27 -19.78 -11.96
CA VAL A 313 -0.08 -19.91 -10.54
C VAL A 313 -0.34 -21.38 -10.25
N LEU A 314 0.44 -21.94 -9.33
CA LEU A 314 0.34 -23.30 -8.83
C LEU A 314 -0.63 -23.30 -7.65
N GLN A 315 -1.74 -24.02 -7.79
CA GLN A 315 -2.70 -24.23 -6.71
C GLN A 315 -2.35 -25.52 -5.98
N LEU A 316 -2.11 -25.42 -4.68
CA LEU A 316 -1.74 -26.52 -3.82
C LEU A 316 -2.93 -26.97 -2.94
N GLU A 317 -2.77 -28.12 -2.30
CA GLU A 317 -3.63 -28.52 -1.18
C GLU A 317 -3.62 -27.45 -0.07
N PRO A 318 -4.76 -27.17 0.59
CA PRO A 318 -4.86 -26.14 1.63
C PRO A 318 -3.77 -26.27 2.71
N GLY A 319 -3.16 -25.15 3.09
CA GLY A 319 -2.11 -25.04 4.11
C GLY A 319 -0.70 -25.45 3.66
N ASN A 320 -0.44 -25.57 2.35
CA ASN A 320 0.86 -26.04 1.83
C ASN A 320 1.69 -24.98 1.11
N ASP A 321 1.18 -23.78 0.87
CA ASP A 321 1.91 -22.68 0.24
C ASP A 321 3.17 -22.30 1.03
N ASP A 322 3.06 -22.14 2.35
CA ASP A 322 4.18 -21.86 3.27
C ASP A 322 5.22 -22.99 3.23
N LEU A 323 4.79 -24.25 3.17
CA LEU A 323 5.70 -25.41 3.15
C LEU A 323 6.47 -25.50 1.83
N VAL A 324 5.78 -25.36 0.70
CA VAL A 324 6.39 -25.42 -0.63
C VAL A 324 7.23 -24.17 -0.88
N GLY A 325 6.77 -22.99 -0.45
CA GLY A 325 7.53 -21.74 -0.52
C GLY A 325 8.86 -21.81 0.22
N ASN A 326 8.87 -22.38 1.43
CA ASN A 326 10.10 -22.64 2.17
C ASN A 326 11.02 -23.65 1.45
N ALA A 327 10.47 -24.73 0.89
CA ALA A 327 11.27 -25.68 0.11
C ALA A 327 11.89 -25.04 -1.14
N VAL A 328 11.15 -24.15 -1.83
CA VAL A 328 11.65 -23.37 -2.96
C VAL A 328 12.78 -22.44 -2.52
N ARG A 329 12.62 -21.73 -1.39
CA ARG A 329 13.66 -20.87 -0.81
C ARG A 329 14.96 -21.64 -0.60
N GLU A 330 14.90 -22.83 0.00
CA GLU A 330 16.09 -23.64 0.26
C GLU A 330 16.69 -24.23 -1.02
N LEU A 331 15.86 -24.80 -1.91
CA LEU A 331 16.36 -25.58 -3.05
C LEU A 331 16.74 -24.75 -4.28
N ILE A 332 16.08 -23.61 -4.50
CA ILE A 332 16.32 -22.74 -5.66
C ILE A 332 17.15 -21.51 -5.26
N PHE A 333 16.92 -20.97 -4.06
CA PHE A 333 17.55 -19.73 -3.61
C PHE A 333 18.66 -19.93 -2.56
N ASP A 334 18.96 -21.16 -2.13
CA ASP A 334 19.98 -21.44 -1.10
C ASP A 334 19.75 -20.63 0.20
N GLY A 335 18.47 -20.48 0.57
CA GLY A 335 18.04 -19.70 1.74
C GLY A 335 17.88 -18.20 1.51
N GLU A 336 18.35 -17.66 0.39
CA GLU A 336 18.28 -16.24 0.04
C GLU A 336 16.92 -15.85 -0.59
N ASN A 337 16.75 -14.55 -0.90
CA ASN A 337 15.53 -14.04 -1.56
C ASN A 337 15.71 -13.76 -3.07
N TYR A 338 16.90 -14.00 -3.63
CA TYR A 338 17.14 -13.87 -5.06
C TYR A 338 18.29 -14.78 -5.52
N VAL A 339 18.28 -15.12 -6.80
CA VAL A 339 19.35 -15.88 -7.45
C VAL A 339 19.57 -15.34 -8.87
N ASN A 340 20.82 -15.33 -9.32
CA ASN A 340 21.18 -15.01 -10.71
C ASN A 340 21.51 -16.31 -11.44
N VAL A 341 20.75 -16.65 -12.47
CA VAL A 341 20.95 -17.87 -13.26
C VAL A 341 21.42 -17.54 -14.67
N ALA A 342 22.61 -18.01 -15.03
CA ALA A 342 23.25 -17.65 -16.30
C ALA A 342 22.75 -18.47 -17.50
N SER A 343 22.09 -19.61 -17.28
CA SER A 343 21.75 -20.56 -18.37
C SER A 343 20.41 -21.27 -18.20
N GLN A 344 19.55 -20.81 -17.29
CA GLN A 344 18.20 -21.36 -17.13
C GLN A 344 17.18 -20.47 -17.83
N SER A 345 16.13 -21.07 -18.37
CA SER A 345 14.95 -20.37 -18.86
C SER A 345 13.89 -20.30 -17.75
N ILE A 346 12.92 -19.39 -17.91
CA ILE A 346 11.72 -19.31 -17.04
C ILE A 346 11.02 -20.69 -16.98
N GLU A 347 10.91 -21.38 -18.11
CA GLU A 347 10.30 -22.70 -18.20
C GLU A 347 11.05 -23.75 -17.36
N SER A 348 12.39 -23.68 -17.31
CA SER A 348 13.21 -24.59 -16.50
C SER A 348 12.94 -24.38 -15.01
N ILE A 349 12.82 -23.12 -14.57
CA ILE A 349 12.52 -22.80 -13.17
C ILE A 349 11.11 -23.26 -12.82
N ARG A 350 10.15 -23.04 -13.71
CA ARG A 350 8.77 -23.51 -13.51
C ARG A 350 8.72 -25.01 -13.28
N VAL A 351 9.45 -25.80 -14.06
CA VAL A 351 9.52 -27.27 -13.87
C VAL A 351 10.08 -27.61 -12.49
N GLN A 352 11.15 -26.94 -12.05
CA GLN A 352 11.70 -27.16 -10.70
C GLN A 352 10.69 -26.85 -9.60
N VAL A 353 9.96 -25.73 -9.69
CA VAL A 353 8.94 -25.37 -8.70
C VAL A 353 7.79 -26.39 -8.67
N ILE A 354 7.36 -26.89 -9.84
CA ILE A 354 6.36 -27.95 -9.95
C ILE A 354 6.86 -29.26 -9.30
N GLU A 355 8.12 -29.63 -9.54
CA GLU A 355 8.73 -30.83 -8.94
C GLU A 355 8.81 -30.71 -7.41
N ILE A 356 9.13 -29.51 -6.88
CA ILE A 356 9.16 -29.23 -5.44
C ILE A 356 7.76 -29.33 -4.82
N ALA A 357 6.73 -28.80 -5.51
CA ALA A 357 5.35 -28.94 -5.06
C ALA A 357 4.91 -30.43 -4.99
N GLY A 358 5.36 -31.23 -5.97
CA GLY A 358 5.18 -32.67 -5.97
C GLY A 358 3.71 -33.08 -5.88
N THR A 359 3.39 -33.99 -4.96
CA THR A 359 2.03 -34.51 -4.81
C THR A 359 1.04 -33.53 -4.18
N ARG A 360 1.51 -32.36 -3.69
CA ARG A 360 0.65 -31.31 -3.11
C ARG A 360 0.00 -30.44 -4.17
N LEU A 361 0.47 -30.52 -5.42
CA LEU A 361 -0.03 -29.72 -6.53
C LEU A 361 -1.41 -30.23 -6.97
N ILE A 362 -2.40 -29.34 -6.98
CA ILE A 362 -3.75 -29.60 -7.48
C ILE A 362 -3.86 -29.18 -8.95
N ASP A 363 -3.45 -27.94 -9.26
CA ASP A 363 -3.60 -27.38 -10.60
C ASP A 363 -2.50 -26.36 -10.94
N VAL A 364 -2.31 -26.10 -12.23
CA VAL A 364 -1.41 -25.06 -12.76
C VAL A 364 -2.20 -24.13 -13.68
N VAL A 365 -2.59 -22.98 -13.15
CA VAL A 365 -3.32 -21.95 -13.89
C VAL A 365 -2.33 -21.10 -14.68
N ARG A 366 -2.55 -20.98 -16.00
CA ARG A 366 -1.74 -20.14 -16.89
C ARG A 366 -2.47 -18.83 -17.17
N TRP A 367 -1.72 -17.74 -17.19
CA TRP A 367 -2.20 -16.39 -17.49
C TRP A 367 -1.73 -15.87 -18.84
#